data_AF-A0A2Z6NR13-F1
#
_entry.id   AF-A0A2Z6NR13-F1
#
_cell.length_a   1.000
_cell.length_b   1.000
_cell.length_c   1.000
_cell.angle_alpha   90.00
_cell.angle_beta   90.00
_cell.angle_gamma   90.00
#
_symmetry.space_group_name_H-M   'P 1'
#
loop_
_entity.id
_entity.type
_entity.pdbx_description
1 polymer ?
#
loop_
_entity_poly.entity_id
_entity_poly.type
_entity_poly.pdbx_seq_one_letter_code
_entity_poly.pdbx_strand_id
1 'polypeptide(L)'
;MHSDLHSAGYFLNPQFQYGVEHGDDVYKETFEGTTRVIMKLERSIDNQIKALNQLTLYREKSESFGTPLAQQSWSKMTPDAWWEVCGTSAPELQRLAIKV
;
A
#
# COMPACT_ATOMS: atom_id res chain seq x y z
N MET A 1 -19.19 -6.96 4.15
CA MET A 1 -18.67 -6.10 3.06
C MET A 1 -17.97 -4.94 3.71
N HIS A 2 -16.63 -4.96 3.74
CA HIS A 2 -15.88 -3.76 4.10
C HIS A 2 -16.02 -2.72 2.98
N SER A 3 -15.98 -1.43 3.31
CA SER A 3 -15.93 -0.39 2.28
C SER A 3 -14.59 -0.49 1.54
N ASP A 4 -14.56 -0.18 0.23
CA ASP A 4 -13.32 -0.19 -0.54
C ASP A 4 -12.20 0.64 0.13
N LEU A 5 -12.58 1.74 0.79
CA LEU A 5 -11.65 2.60 1.54
C LEU A 5 -11.07 1.90 2.77
N HIS A 6 -11.88 1.13 3.50
CA HIS A 6 -11.39 0.35 4.63
C HIS A 6 -10.42 -0.75 4.16
N SER A 7 -10.75 -1.44 3.07
CA SER A 7 -9.86 -2.41 2.43
C SER A 7 -8.52 -1.78 2.01
N ALA A 8 -8.56 -0.59 1.43
CA ALA A 8 -7.35 0.16 1.04
C ALA A 8 -6.53 0.59 2.26
N GLY A 9 -7.16 1.14 3.30
CA GLY A 9 -6.47 1.53 4.53
C GLY A 9 -5.84 0.34 5.24
N TYR A 10 -6.49 -0.82 5.20
CA TYR A 10 -5.94 -2.05 5.74
C TYR A 10 -4.71 -2.52 4.95
N PHE A 11 -4.84 -2.65 3.62
CA PHE A 11 -3.75 -3.11 2.75
C PHE A 11 -2.53 -2.18 2.80
N LEU A 12 -2.76 -0.86 2.70
CA LEU A 12 -1.70 0.15 2.62
C LEU A 12 -1.05 0.45 3.97
N ASN A 13 -1.60 -0.04 5.07
CA ASN A 13 -0.97 0.10 6.38
C ASN A 13 0.15 -0.95 6.52
N PRO A 14 1.43 -0.52 6.65
CA PRO A 14 2.56 -1.44 6.69
C PRO A 14 2.59 -2.27 7.99
N GLN A 15 1.90 -1.83 9.04
CA GLN A 15 1.73 -2.61 10.27
C GLN A 15 0.86 -3.84 10.06
N PHE A 16 -0.20 -3.72 9.28
CA PHE A 16 -1.02 -4.87 8.91
C PHE A 16 -0.30 -5.69 7.84
N GLN A 17 0.09 -5.06 6.73
CA GLN A 17 0.70 -5.74 5.58
C GLN A 17 1.92 -6.62 5.94
N TYR A 18 2.76 -6.18 6.87
CA TYR A 18 3.99 -6.90 7.23
C TYR A 18 3.98 -7.52 8.63
N GLY A 19 3.02 -7.16 9.48
CA GLY A 19 2.93 -7.62 10.86
C GLY A 19 1.91 -8.71 11.12
N VAL A 20 1.05 -9.01 10.15
CA VAL A 20 -0.04 -10.00 10.28
C VAL A 20 0.08 -11.07 9.19
N GLU A 21 -0.10 -12.34 9.59
CA GLU A 21 -0.33 -13.42 8.64
C GLU A 21 -1.79 -13.40 8.19
N HIS A 22 -2.01 -13.18 6.89
CA HIS A 22 -3.35 -13.12 6.30
C HIS A 22 -3.66 -14.42 5.57
N GLY A 23 -4.91 -14.86 5.65
CA GLY A 23 -5.43 -15.85 4.70
C GLY A 23 -5.58 -15.25 3.30
N ASP A 24 -5.50 -16.10 2.29
CA ASP A 24 -5.57 -15.71 0.87
C ASP A 24 -6.83 -14.89 0.54
N ASP A 25 -7.97 -15.22 1.17
CA ASP A 25 -9.24 -14.51 0.96
C ASP A 25 -9.18 -13.05 1.44
N VAL A 26 -8.59 -12.81 2.62
CA VAL A 26 -8.42 -11.46 3.18
C VAL A 26 -7.49 -10.64 2.31
N TYR A 27 -6.39 -11.26 1.86
CA TYR A 27 -5.46 -10.62 0.96
C TYR A 27 -6.14 -10.23 -0.36
N LYS A 28 -6.92 -11.14 -0.95
CA LYS A 28 -7.66 -10.89 -2.18
C LYS A 28 -8.69 -9.76 -2.02
N GLU A 29 -9.51 -9.80 -0.97
CA GLU A 29 -10.52 -8.77 -0.70
C GLU A 29 -9.87 -7.38 -0.55
N THR A 30 -8.79 -7.30 0.23
CA THR A 30 -8.12 -6.03 0.53
C THR A 30 -7.37 -5.48 -0.69
N PHE A 31 -6.72 -6.34 -1.48
CA PHE A 31 -6.08 -5.96 -2.74
C PHE A 31 -7.08 -5.45 -3.79
N GLU A 32 -8.22 -6.15 -3.95
CA GLU A 32 -9.28 -5.73 -4.87
C GLU A 32 -9.91 -4.40 -4.44
N GLY A 33 -10.19 -4.24 -3.14
CA GLY A 33 -10.69 -2.97 -2.60
C GLY A 33 -9.70 -1.82 -2.83
N THR A 34 -8.40 -2.06 -2.61
CA THR A 34 -7.33 -1.08 -2.87
C THR A 34 -7.29 -0.68 -4.34
N THR A 35 -7.38 -1.66 -5.24
CA THR A 35 -7.44 -1.43 -6.69
C THR A 35 -8.61 -0.52 -7.07
N ARG A 36 -9.80 -0.79 -6.51
CA ARG A 36 -11.00 0.05 -6.73
C ARG A 36 -10.83 1.47 -6.18
N VAL A 37 -10.16 1.65 -5.05
CA VAL A 37 -9.83 2.99 -4.51
C VAL A 37 -8.88 3.75 -5.43
N ILE A 38 -7.83 3.11 -5.94
CA ILE A 38 -6.89 3.73 -6.89
C ILE A 38 -7.63 4.22 -8.13
N MET A 39 -8.47 3.37 -8.72
CA MET A 39 -9.26 3.73 -9.91
C MET A 39 -10.23 4.90 -9.65
N LYS A 40 -10.72 5.06 -8.41
CA LYS A 40 -11.63 6.15 -8.03
C LYS A 40 -10.89 7.47 -7.73
N LEU A 41 -9.70 7.40 -7.11
CA LEU A 41 -8.98 8.58 -6.61
C LEU A 41 -7.97 9.15 -7.60
N GLU A 42 -7.34 8.32 -8.42
CA GLU A 42 -6.38 8.76 -9.44
C GLU A 42 -7.11 9.02 -10.76
N ARG A 43 -6.96 10.23 -11.32
CA ARG A 43 -7.67 10.63 -12.55
C ARG A 43 -6.91 10.23 -13.82
N SER A 44 -5.59 10.14 -13.76
CA SER A 44 -4.77 9.75 -14.92
C SER A 44 -4.70 8.24 -15.02
N ILE A 45 -5.08 7.69 -16.18
CA ILE A 45 -5.01 6.25 -16.45
C ILE A 45 -3.55 5.75 -16.35
N ASP A 46 -2.58 6.52 -16.85
CA ASP A 46 -1.16 6.16 -16.71
C ASP A 46 -0.73 6.06 -15.25
N ASN A 47 -1.15 7.01 -14.40
CA ASN A 47 -0.84 6.97 -12.98
C ASN A 47 -1.60 5.85 -12.25
N GLN A 48 -2.82 5.51 -12.66
CA GLN A 48 -3.52 4.33 -12.15
C GLN A 48 -2.70 3.07 -12.44
N ILE A 49 -2.27 2.87 -13.68
CA ILE A 49 -1.46 1.70 -14.08
C ILE A 49 -0.17 1.63 -13.26
N LYS A 50 0.54 2.75 -13.10
CA LYS A 50 1.75 2.81 -12.27
C LYS A 50 1.48 2.47 -10.81
N ALA A 51 0.43 3.05 -10.21
CA ALA A 51 0.06 2.76 -8.83
C ALA A 51 -0.29 1.28 -8.63
N LEU A 52 -1.01 0.65 -9.58
CA LEU A 52 -1.31 -0.78 -9.52
C LEU A 52 -0.06 -1.65 -9.59
N ASN A 53 0.90 -1.31 -10.46
CA ASN A 53 2.19 -2.00 -10.52
C ASN A 53 2.99 -1.84 -9.22
N GLN A 54 2.90 -0.67 -8.58
CA GLN A 54 3.57 -0.36 -7.32
C GLN A 54 2.99 -1.12 -6.12
N LEU A 55 1.72 -1.55 -6.17
CA LEU A 55 1.16 -2.44 -5.14
C LEU A 55 1.98 -3.73 -5.03
N THR A 56 2.45 -4.26 -6.17
CA THR A 56 3.30 -5.45 -6.21
C THR A 56 4.65 -5.19 -5.54
N LEU A 57 5.29 -4.05 -5.81
CA LEU A 57 6.56 -3.67 -5.15
C LEU A 57 6.41 -3.62 -3.63
N TYR A 58 5.34 -2.98 -3.17
CA TYR A 58 5.03 -2.87 -1.75
C TYR A 58 4.76 -4.24 -1.12
N ARG A 59 3.93 -5.07 -1.77
CA ARG A 59 3.64 -6.44 -1.32
C ARG A 59 4.91 -7.29 -1.19
N GLU A 60 5.74 -7.27 -2.22
CA GLU A 60 6.93 -8.14 -2.32
C GLU A 60 8.10 -7.63 -1.49
N LYS A 61 7.94 -6.48 -0.80
CA LYS A 61 9.02 -5.81 -0.07
C LYS A 61 10.21 -5.57 -1.00
N SER A 62 9.94 -5.13 -2.23
CA SER A 62 10.95 -4.87 -3.25
C SER A 62 11.39 -3.41 -3.20
N GLU A 63 12.56 -3.12 -3.78
CA GLU A 63 13.08 -1.75 -3.90
C GLU A 63 13.17 -1.01 -2.54
N SER A 64 12.60 0.19 -2.42
CA SER A 64 12.69 0.99 -1.19
C SER A 64 12.03 0.30 0.00
N PHE A 65 11.02 -0.53 -0.23
CA PHE A 65 10.32 -1.29 0.80
C PHE A 65 11.16 -2.45 1.36
N GLY A 66 12.10 -2.98 0.58
CA GLY A 66 12.99 -4.07 1.01
C GLY A 66 14.20 -3.62 1.83
N THR A 67 14.42 -2.30 1.91
CA THR A 67 15.58 -1.76 2.61
C THR A 67 15.55 -2.12 4.11
N PRO A 68 16.73 -2.24 4.77
CA PRO A 68 16.78 -2.45 6.21
C PRO A 68 16.02 -1.38 7.00
N LEU A 69 16.01 -0.13 6.53
CA LEU A 69 15.25 0.95 7.13
C LEU A 69 13.75 0.64 7.08
N ALA A 70 13.21 0.34 5.90
CA ALA A 70 11.79 0.02 5.72
C ALA A 70 11.37 -1.18 6.58
N GLN A 71 12.15 -2.26 6.56
CA GLN A 71 11.87 -3.50 7.31
C GLN A 71 11.99 -3.35 8.83
N GLN A 72 12.75 -2.37 9.33
CA GLN A 72 12.91 -2.13 10.77
C GLN A 72 12.02 -1.03 11.34
N SER A 73 11.33 -0.26 10.49
CA SER A 73 10.58 0.95 10.89
C SER A 73 9.07 0.86 10.69
N TRP A 74 8.55 -0.11 9.92
CA TRP A 74 7.11 -0.22 9.60
C TRP A 74 6.20 -0.28 10.84
N SER A 75 6.66 -0.87 11.95
CA SER A 75 5.94 -0.95 13.22
C SER A 75 6.25 0.18 14.19
N LYS A 76 7.24 1.03 13.88
CA LYS A 76 7.75 2.09 14.76
C LYS A 76 7.32 3.49 14.33
N MET A 77 6.73 3.60 13.14
CA MET A 77 6.28 4.85 12.55
C MET A 77 4.77 4.79 12.33
N THR A 78 4.14 5.97 12.26
CA THR A 78 2.79 6.08 11.73
C THR A 78 2.81 5.74 10.23
N PRO A 79 1.73 5.18 9.66
CA PRO A 79 1.71 4.78 8.26
C PRO A 79 2.07 5.91 7.29
N ASP A 80 1.56 7.11 7.51
CA ASP A 80 1.84 8.31 6.71
C ASP A 80 3.35 8.65 6.68
N ALA A 81 3.98 8.77 7.85
CA ALA A 81 5.40 9.06 7.97
C ALA A 81 6.27 7.94 7.38
N TRP A 82 5.86 6.68 7.55
CA TRP A 82 6.59 5.55 6.96
C TRP A 82 6.52 5.59 5.43
N TRP A 83 5.35 5.88 4.86
CA TRP A 83 5.18 6.03 3.42
C TRP A 83 6.02 7.18 2.88
N GLU A 84 6.08 8.33 3.55
CA GLU A 84 6.93 9.45 3.15
C GLU A 84 8.41 9.07 3.03
N VAL A 85 8.93 8.27 3.97
CA VAL A 85 10.35 7.91 4.03
C VAL A 85 10.69 6.68 3.18
N CYS A 86 9.85 5.64 3.22
CA CYS A 86 10.15 4.33 2.66
C CYS A 86 9.42 4.02 1.36
N GLY A 87 8.44 4.84 0.95
CA GLY A 87 7.64 4.66 -0.27
C GLY A 87 8.26 5.23 -1.55
N THR A 88 9.56 5.55 -1.55
CA THR A 88 10.21 6.34 -2.61
C THR A 88 10.28 5.63 -3.97
N SER A 89 10.27 4.30 -4.02
CA SER A 89 10.19 3.55 -5.29
C SER A 89 8.77 3.43 -5.84
N ALA A 90 7.78 4.01 -5.15
CA ALA A 90 6.36 3.90 -5.48
C ALA A 90 5.62 5.24 -5.38
N PRO A 91 6.01 6.28 -6.13
CA PRO A 91 5.52 7.64 -5.90
C PRO A 91 4.01 7.82 -6.11
N GLU A 92 3.39 7.17 -7.10
CA GLU A 92 1.95 7.25 -7.31
C GLU A 92 1.16 6.58 -6.17
N LEU A 93 1.62 5.40 -5.73
CA LEU A 93 1.02 4.68 -4.61
C LEU A 93 1.24 5.39 -3.28
N GLN A 94 2.44 5.92 -3.04
CA GLN A 94 2.80 6.69 -1.84
C GLN A 94 1.84 7.86 -1.64
N ARG A 95 1.57 8.63 -2.70
CA ARG A 95 0.64 9.77 -2.64
C ARG A 95 -0.78 9.34 -2.29
N LEU A 96 -1.20 8.16 -2.71
CA LEU A 96 -2.53 7.62 -2.40
C LEU A 96 -2.56 7.08 -0.97
N ALA A 97 -1.54 6.36 -0.53
CA ALA A 97 -1.45 5.78 0.81
C ALA A 97 -1.45 6.84 1.92
N ILE A 98 -0.84 8.00 1.68
CA ILE A 98 -0.87 9.13 2.64
C ILE A 98 -2.27 9.75 2.77
N LYS A 99 -3.15 9.58 1.78
CA LYS A 99 -4.50 10.18 1.73
C LYS A 99 -5.63 9.26 2.17
N VAL A 100 -5.39 7.95 2.15
CA VAL A 100 -6.35 6.91 2.53
C VAL A 100 -6.40 6.79 4.05
#